data_AF-A0A7Y5DBD7-F1
#
_entry.id   AF-A0A7Y5DBD7-F1
#
_cell.length_a   1.000
_cell.length_b   1.000
_cell.length_c   1.000
_cell.angle_alpha   90.00
_cell.angle_beta   90.00
_cell.angle_gamma   90.00
#
_symmetry.space_group_name_H-M   'P 1'
#
loop_
_entity.id
_entity.type
_entity.pdbx_description
1 polymer ?
#
loop_
_entity_poly.entity_id
_entity_poly.type
_entity_poly.pdbx_seq_one_letter_code
_entity_poly.pdbx_strand_id
1 'polypeptide(L)'
;MKKIAIISTLILTTTVVFISCDSKRQPGKIYMPDMTYSRAYETYAVHDSTKFTTDPSDASHKIYYNNQPVNGTVKRGDLFPFTVPNDSNGLLNLSSQVLNPLPALSTADSAEASRLFNINCAVCHGAKGENNGPVAAKIGGVKSIIALSPTYSDGRLFFVLTYGQNNMGSYASQLDKKQRWMIVKYIRMLEPKTTVAPTPVAAPKADSAVVKK
;
A
#
# COMPACT_ATOMS: atom_id res chain seq x y z
N MET A 1 -47.30 -54.98 14.79
CA MET A 1 -46.69 -54.15 15.88
C MET A 1 -45.20 -53.86 15.66
N LYS A 2 -44.34 -54.85 15.39
CA LYS A 2 -42.88 -54.62 15.20
C LYS A 2 -42.53 -53.66 14.05
N LYS A 3 -43.21 -53.72 12.89
CA LYS A 3 -42.95 -52.82 11.74
C LYS A 3 -43.30 -51.34 12.02
N ILE A 4 -44.38 -51.09 12.78
CA ILE A 4 -44.81 -49.74 13.16
C ILE A 4 -43.82 -49.11 14.16
N ALA A 5 -43.27 -49.92 15.07
CA ALA A 5 -42.23 -49.49 16.01
C ALA A 5 -40.90 -49.11 15.29
N ILE A 6 -40.54 -49.83 14.23
CA ILE A 6 -39.32 -49.55 13.45
C ILE A 6 -39.47 -48.26 12.61
N ILE A 7 -40.63 -48.06 11.99
CA ILE A 7 -40.88 -46.85 11.18
C ILE A 7 -40.93 -45.59 12.06
N SER A 8 -41.58 -45.67 13.22
CA SER A 8 -41.66 -44.54 14.17
C SER A 8 -40.29 -44.16 14.76
N THR A 9 -39.44 -45.15 15.05
CA THR A 9 -38.06 -44.89 15.50
C THR A 9 -37.21 -44.28 14.38
N LEU A 10 -37.36 -44.70 13.12
CA LEU A 10 -36.65 -44.12 11.98
C LEU A 10 -37.05 -42.65 11.72
N ILE A 11 -38.35 -42.34 11.85
CA ILE A 11 -38.85 -40.96 11.69
C ILE A 11 -38.35 -40.07 12.82
N LEU A 12 -38.33 -40.59 14.06
CA LEU A 12 -37.82 -39.86 15.22
C LEU A 12 -36.31 -39.59 15.11
N THR A 13 -35.52 -40.57 14.66
CA THR A 13 -34.07 -40.37 14.49
C THR A 13 -33.76 -39.39 13.37
N THR A 14 -34.47 -39.45 12.24
CA THR A 14 -34.28 -38.48 11.15
C THR A 14 -34.68 -37.07 11.56
N THR A 15 -35.79 -36.87 12.25
CA THR A 15 -36.16 -35.53 12.76
C THR A 15 -35.14 -34.97 13.75
N VAL A 16 -34.60 -35.80 14.65
CA VAL A 16 -33.52 -35.38 15.57
C VAL A 16 -32.26 -34.95 14.81
N VAL A 17 -31.89 -35.65 13.73
CA VAL A 17 -30.73 -35.27 12.90
C VAL A 17 -30.94 -33.92 12.20
N PHE A 18 -32.13 -33.65 11.68
CA PHE A 18 -32.43 -32.36 11.03
C PHE A 18 -32.54 -31.19 12.01
N ILE A 19 -33.00 -31.41 13.25
CA ILE A 19 -33.10 -30.37 14.29
C ILE A 19 -31.73 -30.08 14.94
N SER A 20 -30.84 -31.08 15.01
CA SER A 20 -29.51 -30.95 15.62
C SER A 20 -28.51 -30.13 14.77
N CYS A 21 -28.82 -29.89 13.49
CA CYS A 21 -28.06 -29.00 12.62
C CYS A 21 -28.45 -27.54 12.87
N ASP A 22 -28.06 -26.98 14.02
CA ASP A 22 -28.17 -25.53 14.27
C ASP A 22 -27.05 -24.76 13.55
N SER A 23 -27.40 -23.60 12.99
CA SER A 23 -26.48 -22.81 12.19
C SER A 23 -25.50 -22.06 13.12
N LYS A 24 -24.20 -22.34 13.01
CA LYS A 24 -23.13 -21.58 13.71
C LYS A 24 -22.92 -20.18 13.14
N ARG A 25 -23.99 -19.52 12.67
CA ARG A 25 -23.97 -18.23 11.99
C ARG A 25 -23.98 -17.05 12.96
N GLN A 26 -24.27 -17.30 14.23
CA GLN A 26 -24.20 -16.30 15.29
C GLN A 26 -22.97 -16.53 16.16
N PRO A 27 -22.33 -15.44 16.66
CA PRO A 27 -21.30 -15.56 17.68
C PRO A 27 -21.79 -16.39 18.87
N GLY A 28 -20.89 -17.21 19.44
CA GLY A 28 -21.21 -18.01 20.61
C GLY A 28 -21.55 -17.16 21.83
N LYS A 29 -22.26 -17.75 22.80
CA LYS A 29 -22.50 -17.11 24.10
C LYS A 29 -21.19 -17.04 24.88
N ILE A 30 -20.94 -15.90 25.52
CA ILE A 30 -19.75 -15.68 26.37
C ILE A 30 -20.20 -15.66 27.83
N TYR A 31 -19.59 -16.49 28.66
CA TYR A 31 -19.80 -16.49 30.11
C TYR A 31 -18.83 -15.51 30.77
N MET A 32 -19.36 -14.60 31.61
CA MET A 32 -18.61 -13.55 32.32
C MET A 32 -17.71 -12.69 31.38
N PRO A 33 -18.30 -11.85 30.50
CA PRO A 33 -17.53 -11.05 29.54
C PRO A 33 -16.82 -9.82 30.18
N ASP A 34 -16.39 -9.93 31.43
CA ASP A 34 -15.65 -8.84 32.08
C ASP A 34 -14.30 -8.67 31.39
N MET A 35 -14.00 -7.44 30.97
CA MET A 35 -12.84 -7.08 30.16
C MET A 35 -12.71 -7.80 28.80
N THR A 36 -13.73 -8.52 28.32
CA THR A 36 -13.71 -9.15 26.98
C THR A 36 -13.70 -8.11 25.85
N TYR A 37 -14.31 -6.96 26.10
CA TYR A 37 -14.36 -5.85 25.16
C TYR A 37 -13.57 -4.67 25.72
N SER A 38 -12.72 -4.09 24.89
CA SER A 38 -11.93 -2.92 25.24
C SER A 38 -12.85 -1.77 25.64
N ARG A 39 -12.59 -1.14 26.80
CA ARG A 39 -13.21 0.14 27.15
C ARG A 39 -12.66 1.30 26.33
N ALA A 40 -11.40 1.18 25.89
CA ALA A 40 -10.76 2.13 24.98
C ALA A 40 -11.18 1.87 23.53
N TYR A 41 -11.15 2.91 22.70
CA TYR A 41 -11.40 2.78 21.27
C TYR A 41 -10.21 2.10 20.58
N GLU A 42 -10.49 1.00 19.87
CA GLU A 42 -9.52 0.36 18.99
C GLU A 42 -9.46 1.07 17.62
N THR A 43 -8.37 0.87 16.89
CA THR A 43 -8.08 1.57 15.62
C THR A 43 -9.22 1.47 14.58
N TYR A 44 -9.91 0.33 14.52
CA TYR A 44 -11.05 0.09 13.62
C TYR A 44 -12.37 -0.11 14.38
N ALA A 45 -12.45 0.33 15.64
CA ALA A 45 -13.69 0.23 16.41
C ALA A 45 -14.75 1.16 15.82
N VAL A 46 -16.00 0.70 15.83
CA VAL A 46 -17.14 1.53 15.47
C VAL A 46 -17.38 2.53 16.61
N HIS A 47 -17.43 3.81 16.28
CA HIS A 47 -17.79 4.86 17.22
C HIS A 47 -19.31 4.99 17.37
N ASP A 48 -19.74 5.43 18.54
CA ASP A 48 -21.15 5.69 18.84
C ASP A 48 -21.67 6.86 17.97
N SER A 49 -22.56 6.55 17.03
CA SER A 49 -23.12 7.51 16.06
C SER A 49 -24.05 8.55 16.70
N THR A 50 -24.43 8.37 17.96
CA THR A 50 -25.16 9.40 18.73
C THR A 50 -24.23 10.51 19.22
N LYS A 51 -22.93 10.22 19.38
CA LYS A 51 -21.91 11.15 19.90
C LYS A 51 -20.96 11.65 18.82
N PHE A 52 -20.64 10.81 17.85
CA PHE A 52 -19.66 11.10 16.80
C PHE A 52 -20.35 11.25 15.44
N THR A 53 -19.81 12.13 14.62
CA THR A 53 -20.22 12.31 13.22
C THR A 53 -18.99 12.43 12.31
N THR A 54 -19.10 11.91 11.09
CA THR A 54 -18.12 12.15 10.02
C THR A 54 -18.56 13.28 9.08
N ASP A 55 -19.74 13.85 9.30
CA ASP A 55 -20.28 14.97 8.53
C ASP A 55 -19.90 16.30 9.22
N PRO A 56 -19.18 17.20 8.53
CA PRO A 56 -18.83 18.51 9.08
C PRO A 56 -20.05 19.38 9.45
N SER A 57 -21.21 19.16 8.82
CA SER A 57 -22.42 19.96 9.06
C SER A 57 -23.11 19.64 10.39
N ASP A 58 -22.96 18.42 10.90
CA ASP A 58 -23.52 17.96 12.18
C ASP A 58 -22.60 18.26 13.39
N ALA A 59 -21.46 18.93 13.16
CA ALA A 59 -20.43 19.18 14.15
C ALA A 59 -20.87 20.11 15.31
N SER A 60 -22.04 20.77 15.20
CA SER A 60 -22.60 21.61 16.26
C SER A 60 -23.25 20.82 17.39
N HIS A 61 -23.74 19.60 17.11
CA HIS A 61 -24.44 18.75 18.07
C HIS A 61 -23.72 17.44 18.36
N LYS A 62 -22.74 17.06 17.53
CA LYS A 62 -21.92 15.85 17.67
C LYS A 62 -20.43 16.16 17.50
N ILE A 63 -19.58 15.30 18.03
CA ILE A 63 -18.13 15.39 17.87
C ILE A 63 -17.78 14.98 16.43
N TYR A 64 -17.24 15.92 15.65
CA TYR A 64 -16.70 15.61 14.33
C TYR A 64 -15.40 14.82 14.46
N TYR A 65 -15.37 13.61 13.91
CA TYR A 65 -14.18 12.76 13.91
C TYR A 65 -14.11 11.93 12.63
N ASN A 66 -13.11 12.21 11.79
CA ASN A 66 -12.95 11.60 10.47
C ASN A 66 -11.68 10.73 10.35
N ASN A 67 -10.98 10.46 11.47
CA ASN A 67 -9.71 9.72 11.50
C ASN A 67 -8.57 10.30 10.62
N GLN A 68 -8.70 11.54 10.14
CA GLN A 68 -7.66 12.19 9.33
C GLN A 68 -6.86 13.18 10.17
N PRO A 69 -5.52 13.23 10.03
CA PRO A 69 -4.73 14.27 10.65
C PRO A 69 -5.03 15.62 10.00
N VAL A 70 -4.78 16.71 10.74
CA VAL A 70 -4.92 18.07 10.21
C VAL A 70 -3.97 18.26 9.01
N ASN A 71 -4.44 18.96 7.98
CA ASN A 71 -3.65 19.20 6.78
C ASN A 71 -2.32 19.92 7.11
N GLY A 72 -1.24 19.50 6.46
CA GLY A 72 0.11 20.05 6.68
C GLY A 72 0.87 19.50 7.88
N THR A 73 0.27 18.60 8.67
CA THR A 73 1.00 17.93 9.77
C THR A 73 2.06 16.96 9.23
N VAL A 74 3.22 16.92 9.89
CA VAL A 74 4.33 16.04 9.53
C VAL A 74 4.69 15.16 10.72
N LYS A 75 4.69 13.84 10.51
CA LYS A 75 5.08 12.86 11.53
C LYS A 75 6.58 12.94 11.79
N ARG A 76 6.98 12.92 13.07
CA ARG A 76 8.40 12.84 13.46
C ARG A 76 9.05 11.56 12.90
N GLY A 77 10.23 11.71 12.30
CA GLY A 77 11.01 10.61 11.75
C GLY A 77 10.55 10.13 10.37
N ASP A 78 9.53 10.75 9.78
CA ASP A 78 9.12 10.48 8.41
C ASP A 78 9.93 11.32 7.41
N LEU A 79 10.02 10.87 6.16
CA LEU A 79 10.65 11.64 5.10
C LEU A 79 9.84 12.92 4.80
N PHE A 80 10.53 13.95 4.31
CA PHE A 80 9.87 15.17 3.87
C PHE A 80 8.73 14.88 2.87
N PRO A 81 7.64 15.66 2.90
CA PRO A 81 6.52 15.47 2.01
C PRO A 81 6.97 15.59 0.55
N PHE A 82 6.36 14.78 -0.31
CA PHE A 82 6.51 14.92 -1.75
C PHE A 82 5.63 16.09 -2.20
N THR A 83 6.26 17.21 -2.55
CA THR A 83 5.58 18.49 -2.83
C THR A 83 5.13 18.65 -4.28
N VAL A 84 5.31 17.63 -5.12
CA VAL A 84 4.92 17.69 -6.53
C VAL A 84 3.39 17.57 -6.65
N PRO A 85 2.69 18.54 -7.28
CA PRO A 85 1.24 18.49 -7.43
C PRO A 85 0.80 17.34 -8.33
N ASN A 86 -0.40 16.79 -8.09
CA ASN A 86 -0.98 15.73 -8.92
C ASN A 86 -1.62 16.29 -10.21
N ASP A 87 -0.78 16.80 -11.11
CA ASP A 87 -1.19 17.28 -12.43
C ASP A 87 -0.20 16.82 -13.51
N SER A 88 -0.55 17.07 -14.79
CA SER A 88 0.29 16.66 -15.93
C SER A 88 1.68 17.30 -15.88
N ASN A 89 1.78 18.54 -15.40
CA ASN A 89 3.05 19.23 -15.23
C ASN A 89 3.91 18.60 -14.11
N GLY A 90 3.25 18.19 -13.02
CA GLY A 90 3.80 17.45 -11.91
C GLY A 90 4.43 16.14 -12.36
N LEU A 91 3.69 15.34 -13.13
CA LEU A 91 4.14 14.04 -13.65
C LEU A 91 5.28 14.13 -14.68
N LEU A 92 5.24 15.14 -15.57
CA LEU A 92 6.16 15.20 -16.71
C LEU A 92 7.42 16.02 -16.43
N ASN A 93 7.28 17.11 -15.66
CA ASN A 93 8.35 18.09 -15.47
C ASN A 93 8.85 18.11 -14.03
N LEU A 94 7.97 18.38 -13.05
CA LEU A 94 8.41 18.63 -11.67
C LEU A 94 8.92 17.37 -10.98
N SER A 95 8.31 16.20 -11.23
CA SER A 95 8.78 14.93 -10.69
C SER A 95 10.15 14.52 -11.23
N SER A 96 10.58 15.07 -12.38
CA SER A 96 11.92 14.81 -12.91
C SER A 96 13.03 15.41 -12.06
N GLN A 97 12.72 16.47 -11.31
CA GLN A 97 13.67 17.20 -10.47
C GLN A 97 13.83 16.56 -9.08
N VAL A 98 12.94 15.63 -8.71
CA VAL A 98 13.01 14.97 -7.41
C VAL A 98 13.93 13.76 -7.48
N LEU A 99 15.03 13.84 -6.73
CA LEU A 99 15.99 12.76 -6.58
C LEU A 99 15.61 11.84 -5.43
N ASN A 100 16.02 10.58 -5.54
CA ASN A 100 15.83 9.61 -4.47
C ASN A 100 16.74 9.96 -3.27
N PRO A 101 16.18 10.30 -2.09
CA PRO A 101 16.98 10.75 -0.94
C PRO A 101 17.65 9.59 -0.20
N LEU A 102 17.36 8.33 -0.53
CA LEU A 102 17.91 7.19 0.19
C LEU A 102 19.36 6.89 -0.26
N PRO A 103 20.24 6.48 0.66
CA PRO A 103 21.55 5.94 0.31
C PRO A 103 21.40 4.62 -0.46
N ALA A 104 22.51 4.07 -0.95
CA ALA A 104 22.50 2.71 -1.53
C ALA A 104 21.84 1.72 -0.56
N LEU A 105 20.97 0.86 -1.08
CA LEU A 105 20.23 -0.07 -0.22
C LEU A 105 21.21 -1.07 0.38
N SER A 106 21.09 -1.32 1.69
CA SER A 106 21.75 -2.44 2.33
C SER A 106 21.19 -3.78 1.79
N THR A 107 21.85 -4.89 2.08
CA THR A 107 21.34 -6.22 1.71
C THR A 107 19.94 -6.48 2.31
N ALA A 108 19.73 -6.07 3.56
CA ALA A 108 18.45 -6.19 4.24
C ALA A 108 17.37 -5.30 3.60
N ASP A 109 17.71 -4.04 3.32
CA ASP A 109 16.81 -3.10 2.65
C ASP A 109 16.45 -3.56 1.23
N SER A 110 17.39 -4.17 0.50
CA SER A 110 17.15 -4.69 -0.84
C SER A 110 16.20 -5.89 -0.82
N ALA A 111 16.37 -6.79 0.15
CA ALA A 111 15.46 -7.91 0.36
C ALA A 111 14.05 -7.44 0.73
N GLU A 112 13.95 -6.42 1.60
CA GLU A 112 12.68 -5.82 1.97
C GLU A 112 12.02 -5.10 0.78
N ALA A 113 12.78 -4.36 -0.02
CA ALA A 113 12.29 -3.71 -1.22
C ALA A 113 11.74 -4.74 -2.24
N SER A 114 12.43 -5.87 -2.41
CA SER A 114 11.96 -6.98 -3.23
C SER A 114 10.65 -7.58 -2.70
N ARG A 115 10.56 -7.81 -1.39
CA ARG A 115 9.34 -8.31 -0.74
C ARG A 115 8.17 -7.36 -0.96
N LEU A 116 8.37 -6.06 -0.75
CA LEU A 116 7.35 -5.03 -0.95
C LEU A 116 6.91 -4.92 -2.40
N PHE A 117 7.84 -4.98 -3.35
CA PHE A 117 7.53 -5.03 -4.78
C PHE A 117 6.70 -6.27 -5.14
N ASN A 118 7.07 -7.43 -4.62
CA ASN A 118 6.36 -8.68 -4.90
C ASN A 118 4.92 -8.69 -4.35
N ILE A 119 4.69 -8.05 -3.20
CA ILE A 119 3.35 -7.95 -2.60
C ILE A 119 2.48 -6.93 -3.36
N ASN A 120 3.04 -5.77 -3.70
CA ASN A 120 2.23 -4.62 -4.14
C ASN A 120 2.23 -4.39 -5.66
N CYS A 121 3.33 -4.71 -6.34
CA CYS A 121 3.55 -4.36 -7.74
C CYS A 121 3.53 -5.59 -8.66
N ALA A 122 4.15 -6.70 -8.23
CA ALA A 122 4.30 -7.90 -9.06
C ALA A 122 2.98 -8.61 -9.40
N VAL A 123 1.93 -8.39 -8.60
CA VAL A 123 0.59 -8.93 -8.89
C VAL A 123 0.12 -8.48 -10.28
N CYS A 124 0.40 -7.23 -10.65
CA CYS A 124 0.10 -6.67 -11.97
C CYS A 124 1.30 -6.74 -12.91
N HIS A 125 2.48 -6.29 -12.47
CA HIS A 125 3.64 -6.12 -13.35
C HIS A 125 4.55 -7.34 -13.46
N GLY A 126 4.30 -8.40 -12.69
CA GLY A 126 5.16 -9.59 -12.61
C GLY A 126 6.38 -9.40 -11.70
N ALA A 127 6.97 -10.51 -11.25
CA ALA A 127 8.09 -10.50 -10.28
C ALA A 127 9.34 -9.76 -10.80
N LYS A 128 9.52 -9.75 -12.13
CA LYS A 128 10.60 -9.03 -12.83
C LYS A 128 10.15 -7.71 -13.44
N GLY A 129 8.91 -7.28 -13.20
CA GLY A 129 8.36 -6.05 -13.81
C GLY A 129 8.13 -6.15 -15.32
N GLU A 130 7.98 -7.37 -15.85
CA GLU A 130 7.93 -7.65 -17.29
C GLU A 130 6.54 -7.48 -17.92
N ASN A 131 5.48 -7.17 -17.15
CA ASN A 131 4.05 -7.15 -17.52
C ASN A 131 3.31 -8.51 -17.46
N ASN A 132 3.91 -9.53 -16.85
CA ASN A 132 3.39 -10.89 -16.79
C ASN A 132 2.80 -11.27 -15.41
N GLY A 133 2.26 -10.30 -14.68
CA GLY A 133 1.60 -10.57 -13.39
C GLY A 133 0.30 -11.37 -13.56
N PRO A 134 -0.12 -12.13 -12.53
CA PRO A 134 -1.32 -12.99 -12.59
C PRO A 134 -2.62 -12.26 -12.94
N VAL A 135 -2.71 -10.94 -12.68
CA VAL A 135 -3.88 -10.14 -13.05
C VAL A 135 -3.67 -9.27 -14.30
N ALA A 136 -2.47 -9.27 -14.89
CA ALA A 136 -2.11 -8.39 -16.00
C ALA A 136 -3.06 -8.54 -17.20
N ALA A 137 -3.33 -9.78 -17.59
CA ALA A 137 -4.21 -10.11 -18.71
C ALA A 137 -5.69 -9.74 -18.44
N LYS A 138 -6.10 -9.64 -17.17
CA LYS A 138 -7.49 -9.33 -16.78
C LYS A 138 -7.77 -7.83 -16.74
N ILE A 139 -6.79 -7.03 -16.30
CA ILE A 139 -6.92 -5.57 -16.21
C ILE A 139 -6.72 -4.92 -17.59
N GLY A 140 -5.82 -5.47 -18.40
CA GLY A 140 -5.43 -4.88 -19.68
C GLY A 140 -4.60 -3.60 -19.51
N GLY A 141 -3.75 -3.29 -20.49
CA GLY A 141 -2.97 -2.05 -20.50
C GLY A 141 -1.83 -1.96 -19.47
N VAL A 142 -1.51 -3.06 -18.77
CA VAL A 142 -0.35 -3.12 -17.87
C VAL A 142 0.94 -3.03 -18.69
N LYS A 143 1.75 -2.01 -18.41
CA LYS A 143 3.02 -1.80 -19.09
C LYS A 143 4.16 -2.54 -18.37
N SER A 144 5.17 -2.94 -19.15
CA SER A 144 6.42 -3.46 -18.61
C SER A 144 7.17 -2.33 -17.92
N ILE A 145 7.43 -2.49 -16.62
CA ILE A 145 8.17 -1.51 -15.83
C ILE A 145 9.60 -1.44 -16.35
N ILE A 146 10.27 -2.60 -16.52
CA ILE A 146 11.68 -2.64 -16.91
C ILE A 146 11.94 -2.08 -18.32
N ALA A 147 10.94 -2.10 -19.20
CA ALA A 147 11.05 -1.51 -20.53
C ALA A 147 10.94 0.02 -20.50
N LEU A 148 10.18 0.58 -19.54
CA LEU A 148 9.90 2.01 -19.47
C LEU A 148 10.75 2.75 -18.44
N SER A 149 11.13 2.08 -17.35
CA SER A 149 11.85 2.69 -16.25
C SER A 149 13.14 3.39 -16.70
N PRO A 150 13.94 2.89 -17.67
CA PRO A 150 15.13 3.60 -18.14
C PRO A 150 14.84 4.98 -18.74
N THR A 151 13.60 5.21 -19.23
CA THR A 151 13.18 6.51 -19.80
C THR A 151 12.59 7.46 -18.77
N TYR A 152 12.36 7.00 -17.53
CA TYR A 152 11.72 7.77 -16.47
C TYR A 152 12.75 8.16 -15.40
N SER A 153 12.56 9.32 -14.78
CA SER A 153 13.33 9.71 -13.59
C SER A 153 12.85 8.92 -12.36
N ASP A 154 13.70 8.85 -11.34
CA ASP A 154 13.33 8.25 -10.05
C ASP A 154 12.11 8.94 -9.42
N GLY A 155 12.08 10.27 -9.45
CA GLY A 155 10.95 11.03 -8.94
C GLY A 155 9.66 10.81 -9.74
N ARG A 156 9.73 10.50 -11.05
CA ARG A 156 8.55 10.12 -11.83
C ARG A 156 8.02 8.73 -11.42
N LEU A 157 8.91 7.77 -11.18
CA LEU A 157 8.49 6.46 -10.64
C LEU A 157 7.84 6.62 -9.26
N PHE A 158 8.43 7.47 -8.40
CA PHE A 158 7.85 7.81 -7.11
C PHE A 158 6.49 8.52 -7.22
N PHE A 159 6.34 9.42 -8.19
CA PHE A 159 5.07 10.09 -8.48
C PHE A 159 3.97 9.08 -8.81
N VAL A 160 4.25 8.13 -9.70
CA VAL A 160 3.28 7.09 -10.11
C VAL A 160 2.90 6.21 -8.92
N LEU A 161 3.85 5.85 -8.04
CA LEU A 161 3.52 5.13 -6.80
C LEU A 161 2.66 5.97 -5.83
N THR A 162 2.81 7.29 -5.86
CA THR A 162 2.15 8.21 -4.93
C THR A 162 0.74 8.57 -5.36
N TYR A 163 0.53 8.89 -6.63
CA TYR A 163 -0.74 9.38 -7.15
C TYR A 163 -1.44 8.38 -8.07
N GLY A 164 -0.72 7.40 -8.60
CA GLY A 164 -1.20 6.53 -9.67
C GLY A 164 -0.97 7.12 -11.06
N GLN A 165 -1.27 6.32 -12.09
CA GLN A 165 -1.29 6.77 -13.48
C GLN A 165 -2.24 5.90 -14.30
N ASN A 166 -3.19 6.54 -15.01
CA ASN A 166 -4.23 5.85 -15.76
C ASN A 166 -5.00 4.85 -14.87
N ASN A 167 -4.98 3.56 -15.22
CA ASN A 167 -5.66 2.50 -14.48
C ASN A 167 -4.93 2.07 -13.19
N MET A 168 -3.70 2.55 -12.96
CA MET A 168 -2.95 2.26 -11.73
C MET A 168 -3.35 3.28 -10.66
N GLY A 169 -3.92 2.80 -9.55
CA GLY A 169 -4.26 3.63 -8.39
C GLY A 169 -3.06 4.07 -7.55
N SER A 170 -3.32 4.88 -6.53
CA SER A 170 -2.32 5.31 -5.55
C SER A 170 -1.94 4.17 -4.60
N TYR A 171 -0.65 4.08 -4.28
CA TYR A 171 -0.12 3.19 -3.24
C TYR A 171 0.29 3.94 -1.96
N ALA A 172 -0.04 5.23 -1.84
CA ALA A 172 0.40 6.06 -0.72
C ALA A 172 -0.18 5.62 0.63
N SER A 173 -1.34 4.95 0.64
CA SER A 173 -1.97 4.40 1.85
C SER A 173 -1.38 3.05 2.30
N GLN A 174 -0.79 2.28 1.38
CA GLN A 174 -0.23 0.95 1.65
C GLN A 174 1.27 1.02 1.96
N LEU A 175 1.96 2.00 1.37
CA LEU A 175 3.41 2.13 1.44
C LEU A 175 3.82 3.50 1.95
N ASP A 176 4.67 3.51 2.98
CA ASP A 176 5.30 4.74 3.43
C ASP A 176 6.25 5.32 2.37
N LYS A 177 6.71 6.55 2.58
CA LYS A 177 7.58 7.24 1.60
C LYS A 177 8.94 6.53 1.45
N LYS A 178 9.50 6.01 2.54
CA LYS A 178 10.79 5.31 2.50
C LYS A 178 10.66 4.03 1.67
N GLN A 179 9.61 3.25 1.91
CA GLN A 179 9.27 2.03 1.19
C GLN A 179 9.06 2.30 -0.30
N ARG A 180 8.34 3.36 -0.66
CA ARG A 180 8.19 3.77 -2.07
C ARG A 180 9.54 4.09 -2.73
N TRP A 181 10.43 4.82 -2.05
CA TRP A 181 11.78 5.09 -2.56
C TRP A 181 12.66 3.83 -2.64
N MET A 182 12.50 2.89 -1.72
CA MET A 182 13.16 1.58 -1.77
C MET A 182 12.71 0.77 -2.99
N ILE A 183 11.41 0.77 -3.29
CA ILE A 183 10.86 0.11 -4.47
C ILE A 183 11.41 0.75 -5.75
N VAL A 184 11.51 2.09 -5.82
CA VAL A 184 12.14 2.77 -6.97
C VAL A 184 13.57 2.27 -7.18
N LYS A 185 14.38 2.14 -6.13
CA LYS A 185 15.73 1.55 -6.26
C LYS A 185 15.70 0.09 -6.69
N TYR A 186 14.77 -0.70 -6.16
CA TYR A 186 14.63 -2.10 -6.56
C TYR A 186 14.25 -2.24 -8.04
N ILE A 187 13.39 -1.36 -8.57
CA ILE A 187 13.08 -1.30 -10.01
C ILE A 187 14.37 -1.07 -10.81
N ARG A 188 15.24 -0.14 -10.38
CA ARG A 188 16.56 0.07 -11.03
C ARG A 188 17.46 -1.15 -10.98
N MET A 189 17.37 -1.98 -9.94
CA MET A 189 18.13 -3.24 -9.85
C MET A 189 17.60 -4.32 -10.80
N LEU A 190 16.32 -4.27 -11.15
CA LEU A 190 15.69 -5.20 -12.11
C LEU A 190 15.95 -4.82 -13.57
N GLU A 191 16.35 -3.58 -13.83
CA GLU A 191 16.70 -3.14 -15.18
C GLU A 191 17.81 -4.04 -15.76
N PRO A 192 17.75 -4.37 -17.06
CA PRO A 192 18.85 -5.04 -17.72
C PRO A 192 20.13 -4.23 -17.48
N LYS A 193 21.21 -4.90 -17.08
CA LYS A 193 22.52 -4.26 -16.94
C LYS A 193 23.05 -3.89 -18.32
N THR A 194 22.58 -2.80 -18.89
CA THR A 194 23.27 -2.11 -19.97
C THR A 194 24.51 -1.48 -19.35
N THR A 195 25.69 -1.94 -19.73
CA THR A 195 26.97 -1.32 -19.39
C THR A 195 27.03 0.08 -19.96
N VAL A 196 26.41 1.04 -19.28
CA VAL A 196 26.72 2.45 -19.46
C VAL A 196 27.88 2.71 -18.52
N ALA A 197 29.09 2.77 -19.08
CA ALA A 197 30.27 3.25 -18.37
C ALA A 197 29.93 4.60 -17.73
N PRO A 198 30.35 4.85 -16.48
CA PRO A 198 30.10 6.14 -15.84
C PRO A 198 30.68 7.23 -16.75
N THR A 199 29.83 8.14 -17.21
CA THR A 199 30.31 9.38 -17.83
C THR A 199 31.20 10.04 -16.79
N PRO A 200 32.47 10.36 -17.09
CA PRO A 200 33.33 11.01 -16.13
C PRO A 200 32.68 12.33 -15.75
N VAL A 201 32.33 12.47 -14.48
CA VAL A 201 32.07 13.79 -13.90
C VAL A 201 33.37 14.55 -14.08
N ALA A 202 33.38 15.52 -14.99
CA ALA A 202 34.51 16.40 -15.17
C ALA A 202 34.81 17.04 -13.82
N ALA A 203 36.02 16.77 -13.30
CA ALA A 203 36.50 17.40 -12.08
C ALA A 203 36.39 18.93 -12.24
N PRO A 204 35.97 19.67 -11.21
CA PRO A 204 35.99 21.12 -11.27
C PRO A 204 37.42 21.57 -11.51
N LYS A 205 37.62 22.41 -12.54
CA LYS A 205 38.91 23.06 -12.79
C LYS A 205 39.24 23.90 -11.56
N ALA A 206 40.42 23.67 -10.99
CA ALA A 206 40.96 24.52 -9.93
C ALA A 206 41.23 25.91 -10.51
N ASP A 207 40.53 26.92 -9.98
CA ASP A 207 40.79 28.31 -10.30
C ASP A 207 42.21 28.68 -9.82
N SER A 208 43.08 28.93 -10.79
CA SER A 208 44.43 29.44 -10.56
C SER A 208 44.38 30.96 -10.43
N ALA A 209 43.76 31.47 -9.37
CA ALA A 209 43.89 32.87 -8.98
C ALA A 209 45.04 32.99 -7.97
N VAL A 210 46.26 33.11 -8.49
CA VAL A 210 47.43 33.50 -7.71
C VAL A 210 47.24 34.95 -7.27
N VAL A 211 46.95 35.16 -6.00
CA VAL A 211 47.04 36.46 -5.34
C VAL A 211 48.52 36.85 -5.31
N LYS A 212 48.93 37.80 -6.15
CA LYS A 212 50.20 38.52 -5.99
C LYS A 212 50.02 39.56 -4.88
N LYS A 213 51.00 39.57 -3.96
CA LYS A 213 51.23 40.64 -2.99
C LYS A 213 51.43 41.99 -3.67
#